data_AF-A0A2E7TLI8-F1
#
_entry.id   AF-A0A2E7TLI8-F1
#
_cell.length_a   1.000
_cell.length_b   1.000
_cell.length_c   1.000
_cell.angle_alpha   90.00
_cell.angle_beta   90.00
_cell.angle_gamma   90.00
#
_symmetry.space_group_name_H-M   'P 1'
#
loop_
_entity.id
_entity.type
_entity.pdbx_description
1 polymer ?
#
loop_
_entity_poly.entity_id
_entity_poly.type
_entity_poly.pdbx_seq_one_letter_code
_entity_poly.pdbx_strand_id
1 'polypeptide(L)'
;MIEIPSANLPKALDVPQMYFKPPTANVPSYKPMVIPPADLERPRDTEAEPTTEEPAPPKLQIPVLDIQMPIPETAVVVTAVTTAVVAVATTSVTQTLFEPIKKKVQKQLQARVNKWKENRKKKKDSSES
;
A
#
# COMPACT_ATOMS: atom_id res chain seq x y z
N MET A 1 -9.36 42.02 67.47
CA MET A 1 -8.80 41.37 66.27
C MET A 1 -8.14 40.10 66.76
N ILE A 2 -8.56 38.93 66.26
CA ILE A 2 -8.08 37.62 66.73
C ILE A 2 -6.93 37.17 65.84
N GLU A 3 -5.79 36.86 66.45
CA GLU A 3 -4.61 36.34 65.75
C GLU A 3 -4.67 34.81 65.78
N ILE A 4 -4.84 34.21 64.61
CA ILE A 4 -4.87 32.76 64.46
C ILE A 4 -3.43 32.30 64.21
N PRO A 5 -2.88 31.37 65.02
CA PRO A 5 -1.53 30.89 64.80
C PRO A 5 -1.43 30.12 63.48
N SER A 6 -0.46 30.49 62.64
CA SER A 6 -0.15 29.80 61.40
C SER A 6 0.95 28.76 61.61
N ALA A 7 0.77 27.54 61.09
CA ALA A 7 1.79 26.51 61.13
C ALA A 7 2.98 26.88 60.23
N ASN A 8 4.20 26.79 60.76
CA ASN A 8 5.43 26.95 59.99
C ASN A 8 5.81 25.61 59.35
N LEU A 9 5.37 25.43 58.11
CA LEU A 9 5.62 24.20 57.35
C LEU A 9 7.02 24.23 56.72
N PRO A 10 7.74 23.09 56.73
CA PRO A 10 9.04 22.99 56.06
C PRO A 10 8.89 23.11 54.54
N LYS A 11 9.97 23.52 53.87
CA LYS A 11 10.02 23.60 52.41
C LYS A 11 9.77 22.21 51.80
N ALA A 12 8.97 22.16 50.73
CA ALA A 12 8.70 20.91 50.02
C ALA A 12 10.00 20.25 49.52
N LEU A 13 9.99 18.92 49.50
CA LEU A 13 11.11 18.11 49.02
C LEU A 13 11.25 18.27 47.50
N ASP A 14 12.47 18.45 47.00
CA ASP A 14 12.74 18.53 45.57
C ASP A 14 12.83 17.11 44.98
N VAL A 15 11.79 16.70 44.26
CA VAL A 15 11.66 15.37 43.69
C VAL A 15 12.01 15.43 42.20
N PRO A 16 12.92 14.58 41.70
CA PRO A 16 13.25 14.57 40.28
C PRO A 16 12.02 14.18 39.46
N GLN A 17 11.67 15.03 38.49
CA GLN A 17 10.57 14.78 37.57
C GLN A 17 11.10 14.14 36.29
N MET A 18 10.44 13.08 35.83
CA MET A 18 10.73 12.47 34.54
C MET A 18 9.91 13.17 33.46
N TYR A 19 10.59 13.76 32.48
CA TYR A 19 9.96 14.38 31.32
C TYR A 19 9.94 13.42 30.13
N PHE A 20 8.75 13.16 29.59
CA PHE A 20 8.59 12.33 28.40
C PHE A 20 9.09 13.08 27.16
N LYS A 21 10.05 12.48 26.44
CA LYS A 21 10.53 12.97 25.14
C LYS A 21 10.16 11.94 24.07
N PRO A 22 9.05 12.12 23.34
CA PRO A 22 8.68 11.19 22.29
C PRO A 22 9.73 11.18 21.17
N PRO A 23 10.00 10.02 20.54
CA PRO A 23 10.90 9.96 19.40
C PRO A 23 10.28 10.68 18.19
N THR A 24 11.08 11.48 17.50
CA THR A 24 10.70 12.11 16.23
C THR A 24 11.26 11.31 15.06
N ALA A 25 10.43 10.98 14.07
CA ALA A 25 10.88 10.28 12.87
C ALA A 25 11.55 11.24 11.88
N ASN A 26 12.68 10.83 11.30
CA ASN A 26 13.29 11.53 10.18
C ASN A 26 12.67 11.00 8.87
N VAL A 27 11.60 11.65 8.43
CA VAL A 27 10.85 11.25 7.23
C VAL A 27 11.45 11.97 6.02
N PRO A 28 11.86 11.25 4.95
CA PRO A 28 12.29 11.90 3.73
C PRO A 28 11.13 12.69 3.12
N SER A 29 11.35 13.98 2.87
CA SER A 29 10.40 14.83 2.16
C SER A 29 10.90 15.04 0.73
N TYR A 30 10.09 14.68 -0.25
CA TYR A 30 10.33 15.05 -1.64
C TYR A 30 9.61 16.36 -1.96
N LYS A 31 10.25 17.24 -2.74
CA LYS A 31 9.58 18.42 -3.28
C LYS A 31 8.80 17.99 -4.52
N PRO A 32 7.45 18.13 -4.55
CA PRO A 32 6.70 17.74 -5.73
C PRO A 32 7.16 18.55 -6.94
N MET A 33 7.54 17.86 -8.02
CA MET A 33 7.75 18.48 -9.31
C MET A 33 6.38 18.76 -9.91
N VAL A 34 6.03 20.05 -10.04
CA VAL A 34 4.79 20.48 -10.69
C VAL A 34 5.16 20.98 -12.07
N ILE A 35 4.68 20.27 -13.09
CA ILE A 35 4.85 20.69 -14.48
C ILE A 35 3.51 21.29 -14.93
N PRO A 36 3.46 22.59 -15.26
CA PRO A 36 2.26 23.21 -15.79
C PRO A 36 1.79 22.51 -17.06
N PRO A 37 0.48 22.43 -17.34
CA PRO A 37 -0.03 21.79 -18.56
C PRO A 37 0.54 22.37 -19.85
N ALA A 38 0.94 23.65 -19.85
CA ALA A 38 1.56 24.32 -20.99
C ALA A 38 2.98 23.82 -21.32
N ASP A 39 3.69 23.26 -20.33
CA ASP A 39 5.05 22.71 -20.49
C ASP A 39 5.04 21.21 -20.81
N LEU A 40 3.85 20.59 -20.93
CA LEU A 40 3.72 19.18 -21.28
C LEU A 40 3.83 19.01 -22.81
N GLU A 41 4.98 18.52 -23.26
CA GLU A 41 5.13 18.07 -24.64
C GLU A 41 4.53 16.67 -24.84
N ARG A 42 4.01 16.45 -26.05
CA ARG A 42 3.52 15.12 -26.43
C ARG A 42 4.68 14.13 -26.56
N PRO A 43 4.53 12.89 -26.06
CA PRO A 43 5.52 11.86 -26.26
C PRO A 43 5.68 11.54 -27.75
N ARG A 44 6.90 11.19 -28.15
CA ARG A 44 7.31 11.05 -29.57
C ARG A 44 6.52 9.99 -30.36
N ASP A 45 5.92 9.02 -29.67
CA ASP A 45 5.25 7.86 -30.27
C ASP A 45 3.71 8.00 -30.30
N THR A 46 3.15 9.19 -30.03
CA THR A 46 1.69 9.41 -30.02
C THR A 46 1.29 10.38 -31.13
N GLU A 47 0.45 9.92 -32.05
CA GLU A 47 -0.14 10.77 -33.09
C GLU A 47 -1.04 11.84 -32.44
N ALA A 48 -1.04 13.03 -33.04
CA ALA A 48 -1.95 14.10 -32.66
C ALA A 48 -3.40 13.64 -32.89
N GLU A 49 -4.24 13.64 -31.85
CA GLU A 49 -5.67 13.63 -32.08
C GLU A 49 -6.01 14.85 -32.96
N PRO A 50 -6.71 14.68 -34.09
CA PRO A 50 -7.15 15.82 -34.87
C PRO A 50 -8.05 16.68 -33.99
N THR A 51 -7.80 17.99 -33.93
CA THR A 51 -8.80 18.95 -33.46
C THR A 51 -9.98 18.90 -34.43
N THR A 52 -10.83 17.90 -34.22
CA THR A 52 -12.18 17.87 -34.75
C THR A 52 -12.97 18.71 -33.77
N GLU A 53 -13.55 19.81 -34.24
CA GLU A 53 -14.69 20.43 -33.54
C GLU A 53 -15.61 19.28 -33.09
N GLU A 54 -15.96 19.26 -31.80
CA GLU A 54 -16.92 18.31 -31.22
C GLU A 54 -18.00 17.95 -32.25
N PRO A 55 -18.12 16.68 -32.69
CA PRO A 55 -19.25 16.33 -33.52
C PRO A 55 -20.49 16.57 -32.67
N ALA A 56 -21.34 17.49 -33.11
CA ALA A 56 -22.60 17.77 -32.42
C ALA A 56 -23.29 16.43 -32.08
N PRO A 57 -23.75 16.26 -30.83
CA PRO A 57 -24.23 14.97 -30.34
C PRO A 57 -25.33 14.44 -31.26
N PRO A 58 -25.25 13.17 -31.73
CA PRO A 58 -26.24 12.63 -32.65
C PRO A 58 -27.59 12.53 -31.93
N LYS A 59 -28.57 13.33 -32.37
CA LYS A 59 -29.97 13.20 -31.94
C LYS A 59 -30.54 11.91 -32.56
N LEU A 60 -30.52 10.83 -31.79
CA LEU A 60 -31.20 9.57 -32.14
C LEU A 60 -32.72 9.77 -31.99
N GLN A 61 -33.43 10.00 -33.10
CA GLN A 61 -34.89 9.85 -33.16
C GLN A 61 -35.20 8.42 -33.60
N ILE A 62 -35.54 7.56 -32.66
CA ILE A 62 -36.09 6.23 -32.95
C ILE A 62 -37.61 6.38 -32.93
N PRO A 63 -38.29 6.26 -34.08
CA PRO A 63 -39.75 6.34 -34.08
C PRO A 63 -40.31 5.06 -33.45
N VAL A 64 -41.05 5.26 -32.34
CA VAL A 64 -42.07 4.39 -31.73
C VAL A 64 -41.73 3.64 -30.41
N LEU A 65 -40.50 3.60 -29.88
CA LEU A 65 -40.25 3.03 -28.52
C LEU A 65 -39.20 3.80 -27.71
N ASP A 66 -39.64 4.42 -26.60
CA ASP A 66 -38.79 5.04 -25.58
C ASP A 66 -38.05 3.97 -24.76
N ILE A 67 -36.84 3.58 -25.17
CA ILE A 67 -35.93 2.80 -24.33
C ILE A 67 -34.73 3.69 -23.99
N GLN A 68 -34.65 4.13 -22.74
CA GLN A 68 -33.47 4.77 -22.19
C GLN A 68 -32.34 3.74 -22.07
N MET A 69 -31.32 3.83 -22.93
CA MET A 69 -30.05 3.15 -22.69
C MET A 69 -29.38 3.84 -21.50
N PRO A 70 -29.03 3.12 -20.42
CA PRO A 70 -28.23 3.71 -19.36
C PRO A 70 -26.85 4.05 -19.94
N ILE A 71 -26.62 5.34 -20.15
CA ILE A 71 -25.28 5.87 -20.42
C ILE A 71 -24.44 5.50 -19.20
N PRO A 72 -23.31 4.79 -19.36
CA PRO A 72 -22.50 4.41 -18.22
C PRO A 72 -21.98 5.69 -17.56
N GLU A 73 -22.50 5.99 -16.38
CA GLU A 73 -22.04 7.11 -15.57
C GLU A 73 -20.56 6.87 -15.20
N THR A 74 -19.77 7.94 -15.25
CA THR A 74 -18.32 7.96 -14.99
C THR A 74 -17.91 7.30 -13.67
N ALA A 75 -18.86 7.12 -12.74
CA ALA A 75 -18.71 6.33 -11.52
C ALA A 75 -18.22 4.90 -11.77
N VAL A 76 -18.72 4.21 -12.81
CA VAL A 76 -18.38 2.80 -13.07
C VAL A 76 -16.92 2.66 -13.53
N VAL A 77 -16.44 3.58 -14.37
CA VAL A 77 -15.06 3.59 -14.86
C VAL A 77 -14.08 3.86 -13.72
N VAL A 78 -14.39 4.80 -12.82
CA VAL A 78 -13.56 5.10 -11.65
C VAL A 78 -13.53 3.93 -10.67
N THR A 79 -14.65 3.25 -10.44
CA THR A 79 -14.67 2.05 -9.57
C THR A 79 -13.84 0.89 -10.13
N ALA A 80 -13.83 0.69 -11.45
CA ALA A 80 -13.03 -0.36 -12.08
C ALA A 80 -11.52 -0.11 -11.90
N VAL A 81 -11.04 1.13 -12.07
CA VAL A 81 -9.62 1.47 -11.91
C VAL A 81 -9.18 1.38 -10.44
N THR A 82 -10.04 1.80 -9.51
CA THR A 82 -9.69 1.83 -8.08
C THR A 82 -9.49 0.41 -7.53
N THR A 83 -10.28 -0.57 -7.97
CA THR A 83 -10.14 -1.97 -7.53
C THR A 83 -8.88 -2.64 -8.10
N ALA A 84 -8.49 -2.31 -9.34
CA ALA A 84 -7.28 -2.83 -9.95
C ALA A 84 -6.00 -2.43 -9.18
N VAL A 85 -5.92 -1.18 -8.71
CA VAL A 85 -4.73 -0.67 -7.98
C VAL A 85 -4.61 -1.28 -6.58
N VAL A 86 -5.73 -1.49 -5.89
CA VAL A 86 -5.74 -2.09 -4.54
C VAL A 86 -5.26 -3.54 -4.57
N ALA A 87 -5.61 -4.31 -5.60
CA ALA A 87 -5.14 -5.69 -5.78
C ALA A 87 -3.62 -5.77 -6.02
N VAL A 88 -3.07 -4.85 -6.81
CA VAL A 88 -1.62 -4.77 -7.06
C VAL A 88 -0.88 -4.32 -5.80
N ALA A 89 -1.38 -3.32 -5.07
CA ALA A 89 -0.74 -2.85 -3.84
C ALA A 89 -0.73 -3.91 -2.72
N THR A 90 -1.82 -4.66 -2.56
CA THR A 90 -1.90 -5.72 -1.53
C THR A 90 -0.99 -6.91 -1.84
N THR A 91 -0.76 -7.24 -3.11
CA THR A 91 0.21 -8.28 -3.50
C THR A 91 1.66 -7.80 -3.35
N SER A 92 1.97 -6.53 -3.65
CA SER A 92 3.31 -5.97 -3.41
C SER A 92 3.65 -5.84 -1.92
N VAL A 93 2.70 -5.45 -1.07
CA VAL A 93 2.92 -5.33 0.38
C VAL A 93 3.13 -6.71 1.02
N THR A 94 2.35 -7.71 0.62
CA THR A 94 2.49 -9.06 1.18
C THR A 94 3.78 -9.76 0.73
N GLN A 95 4.28 -9.52 -0.49
CA GLN A 95 5.58 -10.03 -0.94
C GLN A 95 6.74 -9.70 0.03
N THR A 96 6.76 -8.49 0.60
CA THR A 96 7.81 -8.06 1.55
C THR A 96 7.80 -8.85 2.87
N LEU A 97 6.64 -9.38 3.28
CA LEU A 97 6.49 -10.20 4.48
C LEU A 97 6.72 -11.70 4.23
N PHE A 98 6.66 -12.14 2.97
CA PHE A 98 6.88 -13.53 2.58
C PHE A 98 8.35 -13.89 2.30
N GLU A 99 9.25 -12.93 2.11
CA GLU A 99 10.69 -13.21 1.98
C GLU A 99 11.32 -13.97 3.16
N PRO A 100 11.11 -13.56 4.43
CA PRO A 100 11.66 -14.30 5.57
C PRO A 100 11.01 -15.68 5.73
N ILE A 101 9.72 -15.81 5.38
CA ILE A 101 8.98 -17.07 5.44
C ILE A 101 9.48 -18.04 4.37
N LYS A 102 9.71 -17.57 3.13
CA LYS A 102 10.24 -18.37 2.02
C LYS A 102 11.61 -18.95 2.35
N LYS A 103 12.52 -18.16 2.94
CA LYS A 103 13.85 -18.64 3.37
C LYS A 103 13.76 -19.72 4.46
N LYS A 104 12.86 -19.56 5.43
CA LYS A 104 12.64 -20.57 6.49
C LYS A 104 12.01 -21.85 5.93
N VAL A 105 11.01 -21.74 5.07
CA VAL A 105 10.32 -22.89 4.46
C VAL A 105 11.26 -23.66 3.52
N GLN A 106 12.04 -22.97 2.68
CA GLN A 106 13.02 -23.62 1.82
C GLN A 106 14.07 -24.40 2.61
N LYS A 107 14.60 -23.81 3.70
CA LYS A 107 15.58 -24.50 4.57
C LYS A 107 14.98 -25.73 5.25
N GLN A 108 13.73 -25.65 5.70
CA GLN A 108 13.01 -26.79 6.30
C GLN A 108 12.72 -27.90 5.28
N LEU A 109 12.29 -27.54 4.07
CA LEU A 109 12.03 -28.49 2.99
C LEU A 109 13.32 -29.17 2.52
N GLN A 110 14.41 -28.42 2.34
CA GLN A 110 15.72 -28.99 2.00
C GLN A 110 16.23 -29.95 3.09
N ALA A 111 16.10 -29.58 4.36
CA ALA A 111 16.48 -30.45 5.47
C ALA A 111 15.67 -31.77 5.50
N ARG A 112 14.36 -31.71 5.22
CA ARG A 112 13.51 -32.90 5.14
C ARG A 112 13.83 -33.76 3.91
N VAL A 113 14.07 -33.14 2.76
CA VAL A 113 14.44 -33.84 1.52
C VAL A 113 15.79 -34.54 1.67
N ASN A 114 16.77 -33.89 2.31
CA ASN A 114 18.09 -34.49 2.55
C ASN A 114 18.00 -35.69 3.51
N LYS A 115 17.27 -35.55 4.64
CA LYS A 115 17.00 -36.68 5.54
C LYS A 115 16.29 -37.85 4.86
N TRP A 116 15.33 -37.55 3.99
CA TRP A 116 14.62 -38.58 3.23
C TRP A 116 15.55 -39.29 2.23
N LYS A 117 16.42 -38.56 1.51
CA LYS A 117 17.41 -39.13 0.60
C LYS A 117 18.42 -40.02 1.34
N GLU A 118 18.89 -39.61 2.52
CA GLU A 118 19.79 -40.43 3.35
C GLU A 118 19.11 -41.71 3.83
N ASN A 119 17.88 -41.63 4.33
CA ASN A 119 17.13 -42.82 4.75
C ASN A 119 16.85 -43.77 3.58
N ARG A 120 16.62 -43.24 2.37
CA ARG A 120 16.43 -44.05 1.16
C ARG A 120 17.73 -44.74 0.72
N LYS A 121 18.88 -44.07 0.81
CA LYS A 121 20.19 -44.69 0.54
C LYS A 121 20.49 -45.82 1.52
N LYS A 122 20.34 -45.56 2.82
CA LYS A 122 20.53 -46.57 3.88
C LYS A 122 19.64 -47.81 3.70
N LYS A 123 18.39 -47.63 3.24
CA LYS A 123 17.48 -48.73 2.93
C LYS A 123 17.87 -49.53 1.69
N LYS A 124 18.52 -48.89 0.71
CA LYS A 124 19.04 -49.56 -0.48
C LYS A 124 20.28 -50.39 -0.14
N ASP A 125 21.20 -49.81 0.62
CA ASP A 125 22.45 -50.47 1.02
C ASP A 125 22.19 -51.64 2.00
N SER A 126 21.17 -51.53 2.87
CA SER A 126 20.77 -52.62 3.79
C SER A 126 20.04 -53.79 3.13
N SER A 127 19.62 -53.64 1.86
CA SER A 127 18.97 -54.70 1.09
C SER A 127 19.92 -55.36 0.09
N GLU A 128 21.18 -54.90 0.04
CA GLU A 128 22.26 -55.44 -0.80
C GLU A 128 23.33 -56.15 0.05
N SER A 129 23.10 -56.31 1.37
CA SER A 129 23.90 -57.13 2.30
C SER A 129 23.15 -58.36 2.77
#